data_AF-W7WKI2-F1
#
_entry.id   AF-W7WKI2-F1
#
_cell.length_a   1.000
_cell.length_b   1.000
_cell.length_c   1.000
_cell.angle_alpha   90.00
_cell.angle_beta   90.00
_cell.angle_gamma   90.00
#
_symmetry.space_group_name_H-M   'P 1'
#
loop_
_entity.id
_entity.type
_entity.pdbx_description
1 polymer ?
#
loop_
_entity_poly.entity_id
_entity_poly.type
_entity_poly.pdbx_seq_one_letter_code
_entity_poly.pdbx_strand_id
1 'polypeptide(L)'
;MRGYYLNLSSGAPVWFVSWRIADDDPSRAWPETVSLSYNEAGRWLDAQERVDNLPLPPDVTAWLQAWNDAHYRPEPKRRKRPASFLPPEQR
;
A
#
# COMPACT_ATOMS: atom_id res chain seq x y z
N MET A 1 -6.37 -6.18 5.33
CA MET A 1 -6.12 -6.94 4.08
C MET A 1 -5.94 -6.06 2.84
N ARG A 2 -6.83 -5.10 2.54
CA ARG A 2 -6.69 -4.21 1.35
C ARG A 2 -5.31 -3.52 1.23
N GLY A 3 -4.68 -3.13 2.34
CA GLY A 3 -3.37 -2.47 2.32
C GLY A 3 -2.23 -3.32 1.72
N TYR A 4 -2.24 -4.64 1.95
CA TYR A 4 -1.24 -5.55 1.36
C TYR A 4 -1.45 -5.73 -0.13
N TYR A 5 -2.71 -5.89 -0.56
CA TYR A 5 -3.08 -5.90 -1.97
C TYR A 5 -2.64 -4.62 -2.68
N LEU A 6 -2.83 -3.45 -2.05
CA LEU A 6 -2.41 -2.17 -2.63
C LEU A 6 -0.88 -2.13 -2.85
N ASN A 7 -0.10 -2.57 -1.86
CA ASN A 7 1.35 -2.65 -1.97
C ASN A 7 1.77 -3.57 -3.13
N LEU A 8 1.20 -4.77 -3.23
CA LEU A 8 1.44 -5.70 -4.35
C LEU A 8 1.03 -5.10 -5.71
N SER A 9 -0.11 -4.41 -5.76
CA SER A 9 -0.65 -3.84 -7.00
C SER A 9 0.11 -2.60 -7.51
N SER A 10 1.05 -2.07 -6.73
CA SER A 10 1.88 -0.93 -7.10
C SER A 10 2.87 -1.24 -8.23
N GLY A 11 3.17 -2.52 -8.47
CA GLY A 11 4.18 -2.97 -9.43
C GLY A 11 5.60 -3.01 -8.87
N ALA A 12 5.87 -2.32 -7.76
CA ALA A 12 7.15 -2.34 -7.05
C ALA A 12 6.88 -2.42 -5.54
N PRO A 13 6.51 -3.59 -5.00
CA PRO A 13 6.16 -3.74 -3.59
C PRO A 13 7.37 -3.44 -2.70
N VAL A 14 7.11 -2.76 -1.58
CA VAL A 14 8.14 -2.30 -0.65
C VAL A 14 7.82 -2.61 0.81
N TRP A 15 8.87 -2.73 1.61
CA TRP A 15 8.82 -2.62 3.05
C TRP A 15 8.67 -1.15 3.38
N PHE A 16 7.68 -0.83 4.22
CA PHE A 16 7.55 0.48 4.83
C PHE A 16 8.23 0.41 6.19
N VAL A 17 9.28 1.18 6.37
CA VAL A 17 10.07 1.23 7.61
C VAL A 17 9.84 2.59 8.26
N SER A 18 9.10 2.63 9.36
CA SER A 18 9.01 3.83 10.21
C SER A 18 10.19 3.87 11.17
N TRP A 19 10.83 5.03 11.24
CA TRP A 19 11.99 5.29 12.09
C TRP A 19 11.62 6.19 13.26
N ARG A 20 12.17 5.86 14.43
CA ARG A 20 12.24 6.80 15.55
C ARG A 20 13.59 7.45 15.58
N ILE A 21 13.58 8.75 15.81
CA ILE A 21 14.77 9.57 16.03
C ILE A 21 14.83 9.86 17.53
N ALA A 22 16.03 9.77 18.12
CA ALA A 22 16.21 10.07 19.53
C ALA A 22 15.96 11.56 19.79
N ASP A 23 15.21 11.87 20.85
CA ASP A 23 14.91 13.27 21.22
C ASP A 23 16.17 14.04 21.66
N ASP A 24 17.15 13.35 22.24
CA ASP A 24 18.41 13.91 22.73
C ASP A 24 19.50 14.00 21.65
N ASP A 25 19.40 13.19 20.60
CA ASP A 25 20.39 13.14 19.52
C ASP A 25 19.74 12.79 18.17
N PRO A 26 19.48 13.80 17.31
CA PRO A 26 18.87 13.59 16.00
C PRO A 26 19.68 12.73 15.01
N SER A 27 20.96 12.46 15.31
CA SER A 27 21.80 11.57 14.49
C SER A 27 21.55 10.08 14.79
N ARG A 28 20.87 9.78 15.91
CA ARG A 28 20.53 8.42 16.32
C ARG A 28 19.10 8.11 15.92
N ALA A 29 18.96 7.11 15.04
CA ALA A 29 17.66 6.59 14.63
C ALA A 29 17.66 5.06 14.63
N TRP A 30 16.48 4.49 14.87
CA TRP A 30 16.25 3.04 14.77
C TRP A 30 14.90 2.75 14.11
N PRO A 31 14.77 1.60 13.42
CA PRO A 31 13.50 1.20 12.87
C PRO A 31 12.58 0.83 14.02
N GLU A 32 11.49 1.58 14.20
CA GLU A 32 10.50 1.30 15.24
C GLU A 32 9.49 0.27 14.74
N THR A 33 8.97 0.48 13.54
CA THR A 33 7.92 -0.38 12.98
C THR A 33 8.19 -0.66 11.50
N VAL A 34 7.96 -1.91 11.09
CA VAL A 34 8.06 -2.35 9.70
C VAL A 34 6.72 -2.95 9.28
N SER A 35 6.18 -2.53 8.14
CA SER A 35 4.94 -3.10 7.59
C SER A 35 4.99 -3.26 6.07
N LEU A 36 4.14 -4.16 5.58
CA LEU A 36 3.83 -4.37 4.17
C LEU A 36 2.49 -3.71 3.76
N SER A 37 1.78 -3.11 4.71
CA SER A 37 0.46 -2.51 4.48
C SER A 37 0.59 -1.07 4.03
N TYR A 38 0.13 -0.80 2.81
CA TYR A 38 0.07 0.56 2.27
C TYR A 38 -0.76 1.50 3.15
N ASN A 39 -1.81 0.99 3.81
CA ASN A 39 -2.68 1.79 4.67
C ASN A 39 -1.98 2.22 5.97
N GLU A 40 -1.09 1.38 6.51
CA GLU A 40 -0.32 1.73 7.72
C GLU A 40 0.74 2.75 7.37
N ALA A 41 1.44 2.55 6.25
CA ALA A 41 2.37 3.53 5.72
C ALA A 41 1.73 4.91 5.51
N GLY A 42 0.52 4.94 4.94
CA GLY A 42 -0.24 6.19 4.79
C GLY A 42 -0.48 6.90 6.13
N ARG A 43 -0.83 6.16 7.19
CA ARG A 43 -1.05 6.75 8.53
C ARG A 43 0.23 7.33 9.12
N TRP A 44 1.37 6.67 8.95
CA TRP A 44 2.66 7.18 9.41
C TRP A 44 3.06 8.45 8.65
N LEU A 45 2.86 8.47 7.34
CA LEU A 45 3.11 9.65 6.51
C LEU A 45 2.19 10.83 6.89
N ASP A 46 0.90 10.57 7.14
CA ASP A 46 -0.06 11.57 7.62
C ASP A 46 0.33 12.13 9.00
N ALA A 47 0.93 11.28 9.86
CA ALA A 47 1.47 11.68 11.16
C ALA A 47 2.84 12.37 11.07
N GLN A 48 3.36 12.62 9.86
CA GLN A 48 4.66 13.21 9.59
C GLN A 48 5.85 12.39 10.15
N GLU A 49 5.69 11.07 10.31
CA GLU A 49 6.77 10.18 10.70
C GLU A 49 7.79 10.00 9.57
N ARG A 50 9.01 9.58 9.94
CA ARG A 50 10.08 9.24 8.99
C ARG A 50 9.85 7.83 8.47
N VAL A 51 9.43 7.71 7.21
CA VAL A 51 9.16 6.42 6.56
C VAL A 51 10.06 6.24 5.34
N ASP A 52 10.80 5.13 5.30
CA ASP A 52 11.55 4.71 4.12
C ASP A 52 10.89 3.54 3.39
N ASN A 53 11.17 3.45 2.09
CA ASN A 53 10.74 2.35 1.24
C ASN A 53 11.93 1.50 0.81
N LEU A 54 11.87 0.20 1.13
CA LEU A 54 12.87 -0.77 0.67
C LEU A 54 12.20 -1.81 -0.24
N PRO A 55 12.71 -2.07 -1.45
CA PRO A 55 12.15 -3.08 -2.34
C PRO A 55 12.01 -4.44 -1.67
N LEU A 56 10.87 -5.11 -1.87
CA LEU A 56 10.71 -6.47 -1.39
C LEU A 56 11.58 -7.42 -2.21
N PRO A 57 12.31 -8.33 -1.54
CA PRO A 57 12.89 -9.49 -2.19
C PRO A 57 11.83 -10.33 -2.93
N PRO A 58 12.18 -11.02 -4.03
CA PRO A 58 11.23 -11.80 -4.82
C PRO A 58 10.51 -12.91 -4.06
N ASP A 59 11.21 -13.58 -3.14
CA ASP A 59 10.68 -14.63 -2.27
C ASP A 59 9.61 -14.11 -1.30
N VAL A 60 9.87 -12.95 -0.68
CA VAL A 60 8.89 -12.28 0.20
C VAL A 60 7.69 -11.80 -0.61
N THR A 61 7.92 -11.25 -1.81
CA THR A 61 6.85 -10.81 -2.71
C THR A 61 5.93 -11.98 -3.06
N ALA A 62 6.50 -13.13 -3.44
CA ALA A 62 5.74 -14.33 -3.77
C ALA A 62 4.94 -14.85 -2.57
N TRP A 63 5.54 -14.84 -1.37
CA TRP A 63 4.85 -15.23 -0.15
C TRP A 63 3.67 -14.29 0.18
N LEU A 64 3.87 -12.97 0.09
CA LEU A 64 2.82 -11.99 0.35
C LEU A 64 1.68 -12.11 -0.67
N GLN A 65 2.02 -12.36 -1.94
CA GLN A 65 1.04 -12.62 -3.01
C GLN A 65 0.20 -13.86 -2.69
N ALA A 66 0.84 -14.99 -2.36
CA ALA A 66 0.13 -16.23 -2.02
C ALA A 66 -0.79 -16.04 -0.80
N TRP A 67 -0.32 -15.34 0.24
CA TRP A 67 -1.14 -15.02 1.40
C TRP A 67 -2.32 -14.12 1.02
N ASN A 68 -2.08 -13.10 0.21
CA ASN A 68 -3.13 -12.19 -0.25
C ASN A 68 -4.18 -12.93 -1.09
N ASP A 69 -3.78 -13.84 -1.98
CA ASP A 69 -4.71 -14.61 -2.82
C ASP A 69 -5.58 -15.57 -1.99
N ALA A 70 -5.02 -16.12 -0.91
CA ALA A 70 -5.75 -16.99 0.01
C ALA A 70 -6.77 -16.22 0.87
N HIS A 71 -6.45 -14.98 1.27
CA HIS A 71 -7.20 -14.26 2.31
C HIS A 71 -7.98 -13.05 1.81
N TYR A 72 -7.62 -12.45 0.67
CA TYR A 72 -8.23 -11.26 0.13
C TYR A 72 -8.90 -11.55 -1.21
N ARG A 73 -10.23 -11.62 -1.20
CA ARG A 73 -11.04 -11.60 -2.43
C ARG A 73 -11.50 -10.18 -2.70
N PRO A 74 -10.90 -9.45 -3.66
CA PRO A 74 -11.41 -8.15 -4.03
C PRO A 74 -12.85 -8.31 -4.54
N GLU A 75 -13.76 -7.46 -4.06
CA GLU A 75 -15.09 -7.38 -4.67
C GLU A 75 -14.93 -7.06 -6.16
N PRO A 76 -15.59 -7.80 -7.06
CA PRO A 76 -15.49 -7.54 -8.48
C PRO A 76 -15.88 -6.09 -8.74
N LYS A 77 -14.93 -5.27 -9.20
CA LYS A 77 -15.18 -3.87 -9.57
C LYS A 77 -16.28 -3.88 -10.64
N ARG A 78 -17.50 -3.53 -10.25
CA ARG A 78 -18.61 -3.30 -11.18
C ARG A 78 -18.19 -2.12 -12.05
N ARG A 79 -17.75 -2.41 -13.26
CA ARG A 79 -17.36 -1.42 -14.27
C ARG A 79 -18.60 -0.60 -14.60
N LYS A 80 -18.79 0.54 -13.92
CA LYS A 80 -19.84 1.51 -14.28
C LYS A 80 -19.47 2.06 -15.65
N ARG A 81 -20.16 1.59 -16.70
CA ARG A 81 -20.10 2.23 -18.02
C ARG A 81 -20.62 3.66 -17.84
N PRO A 82 -19.92 4.69 -18.34
CA PRO A 82 -20.42 6.06 -18.28
C PRO A 82 -21.74 6.15 -19.05
N ALA A 83 -22.76 6.75 -18.45
CA ALA A 83 -24.08 6.96 -19.03
C ALA A 83 -24.08 8.15 -20.02
N SER A 84 -23.15 8.17 -20.96
CA SER A 84 -22.99 9.23 -21.96
C SER A 84 -23.06 8.69 -23.40
N PHE A 85 -23.90 7.70 -23.62
CA PHE A 85 -24.38 7.30 -24.95
C PHE A 85 -25.91 7.38 -24.96
N LEU A 86 -26.44 8.60 -25.05
CA LEU A 86 -27.80 8.84 -25.51
C LEU A 86 -27.70 9.26 -26.99
N PRO A 87 -28.26 8.50 -27.94
CA PRO A 87 -28.31 8.92 -29.34
C PRO A 87 -29.22 10.15 -29.50
N PRO A 88 -28.90 11.07 -30.43
CA PRO A 88 -29.50 12.41 -30.53
C PRO A 88 -30.94 12.48 -31.06
N GLU A 89 -31.71 11.38 -31.07
CA GLU A 89 -33.04 11.33 -31.71
C GLU A 89 -34.22 11.69 -30.78
N GLN A 90 -33.99 12.38 -29.66
CA GLN A 90 -35.06 12.88 -28.78
C GLN A 90 -34.79 14.31 -28.27
N ARG A 91 -34.51 15.25 -29.17
CA ARG A 91 -34.69 16.69 -28.88
C ARG A 91 -35.82 17.26 -29.73
#